data_AF-A0A949J281-F1
#
_entry.id   AF-A0A949J281-F1
#
_cell.length_a   1.000
_cell.length_b   1.000
_cell.length_c   1.000
_cell.angle_alpha   90.00
_cell.angle_beta   90.00
_cell.angle_gamma   90.00
#
_symmetry.space_group_name_H-M   'P 1'
#
loop_
_entity.id
_entity.type
_entity.pdbx_description
1 polymer ?
#
loop_
_entity_poly.entity_id
_entity_poly.type
_entity_poly.pdbx_seq_one_letter_code
_entity_poly.pdbx_strand_id
1 'polypeptide(L)'
;MTRFFVRVMVSVAVSVGAVAGASTVADAVGGGYAPGSAVPAGVPGGFSSVIFASTFTAKGGHVLVHHDGAALNITVPPGSFKYPYHVALTSANTNSIRGELTGRLRGDVAIFASGFVLERRGHPLGTVHPVTLTLSGPEFKRGDVVVRFFHGRFVPLDTLTMNAKVVVTLHGVTEFAVVAPKR
;
A
#
# COMPACT_ATOMS: atom_id res chain seq x y z
N MET A 1 -6.99 47.32 -19.18
CA MET A 1 -7.86 46.55 -20.10
C MET A 1 -6.95 45.63 -20.92
N THR A 2 -6.53 44.50 -20.34
CA THR A 2 -7.11 43.15 -20.48
C THR A 2 -6.74 42.49 -21.82
N ARG A 3 -5.95 41.42 -21.67
CA ARG A 3 -5.25 40.54 -22.64
C ARG A 3 -6.22 39.89 -23.63
N PHE A 4 -5.72 39.30 -24.73
CA PHE A 4 -5.95 37.88 -25.04
C PHE A 4 -4.91 37.34 -26.04
N PHE A 5 -4.09 36.41 -25.56
CA PHE A 5 -3.24 35.52 -26.38
C PHE A 5 -4.12 34.35 -26.85
N VAL A 6 -4.19 34.12 -28.15
CA VAL A 6 -4.87 32.96 -28.76
C VAL A 6 -3.94 31.76 -28.64
N ARG A 7 -4.40 30.71 -27.93
CA ARG A 7 -3.75 29.39 -27.92
C ARG A 7 -4.56 28.46 -28.81
N VAL A 8 -3.88 27.94 -29.83
CA VAL A 8 -4.37 26.94 -30.79
C VAL A 8 -4.74 25.67 -30.04
N MET A 9 -6.00 25.23 -30.16
CA MET A 9 -6.44 23.89 -29.77
C MET A 9 -6.33 22.97 -30.98
N VAL A 10 -5.48 21.95 -30.89
CA VAL A 10 -5.47 20.82 -31.82
C VAL A 10 -6.38 19.75 -31.24
N SER A 11 -7.52 19.52 -31.89
CA SER A 11 -8.44 18.43 -31.60
C SER A 11 -8.05 17.24 -32.46
N VAL A 12 -7.71 16.10 -31.85
CA VAL A 12 -7.61 14.82 -32.55
C VAL A 12 -8.67 13.90 -31.98
N ALA A 13 -9.79 13.82 -32.70
CA ALA A 13 -10.77 12.77 -32.55
C ALA A 13 -10.36 11.60 -33.47
N VAL A 14 -10.06 10.45 -32.87
CA VAL A 14 -10.10 9.18 -33.59
C VAL A 14 -10.94 8.23 -32.74
N SER A 15 -12.07 7.83 -33.30
CA SER A 15 -12.86 6.70 -32.81
C SER A 15 -13.04 5.73 -33.96
N VAL A 16 -12.87 4.44 -33.67
CA VAL A 16 -13.62 3.25 -34.13
C VAL A 16 -12.70 2.03 -34.02
N GLY A 17 -13.17 1.01 -33.28
CA GLY A 17 -12.55 -0.32 -33.25
C GLY A 17 -12.86 -1.09 -31.97
N ALA A 18 -14.10 -1.56 -31.82
CA ALA A 18 -14.48 -2.44 -30.72
C ALA A 18 -13.78 -3.80 -30.84
N VAL A 19 -12.90 -4.12 -29.89
CA VAL A 19 -12.54 -5.49 -29.52
C VAL A 19 -12.83 -5.65 -28.04
N ALA A 20 -13.83 -6.48 -27.75
CA ALA A 20 -14.24 -6.83 -26.40
C ALA A 20 -13.15 -7.68 -25.72
N GLY A 21 -12.67 -7.20 -24.58
CA GLY A 21 -11.62 -7.82 -23.77
C GLY A 21 -10.96 -6.75 -22.90
N ALA A 22 -11.74 -6.17 -21.99
CA ALA A 22 -11.33 -5.02 -21.19
C ALA A 22 -10.24 -5.38 -20.15
N SER A 23 -9.00 -5.51 -20.61
CA SER A 23 -7.85 -5.13 -19.80
C SER A 23 -7.84 -3.61 -19.72
N THR A 24 -8.56 -3.06 -18.74
CA THR A 24 -8.38 -1.66 -18.35
C THR A 24 -6.99 -1.53 -17.75
N VAL A 25 -6.03 -1.19 -18.60
CA VAL A 25 -4.79 -0.54 -18.19
C VAL A 25 -5.25 0.81 -17.64
N ALA A 26 -5.50 0.85 -16.32
CA ALA A 26 -5.90 2.09 -15.67
C ALA A 26 -4.69 3.03 -15.69
N ASP A 27 -4.89 4.19 -16.30
CA ASP A 27 -3.95 5.30 -16.41
C ASP A 27 -3.19 5.54 -15.10
N ALA A 28 -1.86 5.48 -15.21
CA ALA A 28 -0.96 6.00 -14.20
C ALA A 28 -0.65 7.48 -14.53
N VAL A 29 -1.36 8.44 -13.93
CA VAL A 29 -0.85 9.80 -13.65
C VAL A 29 -1.58 10.38 -12.44
N GLY A 30 -0.80 10.95 -11.51
CA GLY A 30 -1.21 11.37 -10.18
C GLY A 30 -2.37 12.36 -10.09
N GLY A 31 -3.12 12.20 -9.00
CA GLY A 31 -4.10 13.15 -8.50
C GLY A 31 -4.29 12.94 -7.00
N GLY A 32 -3.67 13.81 -6.19
CA GLY A 32 -4.18 14.18 -4.88
C GLY A 32 -3.80 13.29 -3.69
N TYR A 33 -2.53 13.28 -3.32
CA TYR A 33 -2.20 13.32 -1.90
C TYR A 33 -2.22 14.78 -1.47
N ALA A 34 -3.14 15.15 -0.57
CA ALA A 34 -3.00 16.42 0.14
C ALA A 34 -1.83 16.30 1.11
N PRO A 35 -0.94 17.30 1.25
CA PRO A 35 0.08 17.30 2.28
C PRO A 35 -0.62 17.23 3.65
N GLY A 36 -0.53 16.08 4.32
CA GLY A 36 -1.21 15.86 5.61
C GLY A 36 -1.80 14.46 5.84
N SER A 37 -1.79 13.55 4.86
CA SER A 37 -2.18 12.16 5.13
C SER A 37 -1.23 11.57 6.17
N ALA A 38 -1.79 11.29 7.34
CA ALA A 38 -1.05 11.07 8.57
C ALA A 38 -0.32 9.72 8.54
N VAL A 39 0.90 9.72 8.00
CA VAL A 39 1.91 8.76 8.46
C VAL A 39 2.21 9.14 9.90
N PRO A 40 2.05 8.23 10.88
CA PRO A 40 2.33 8.57 12.28
C PRO A 40 3.79 9.05 12.42
N ALA A 41 3.98 10.23 13.01
CA ALA A 41 5.31 10.76 13.25
C ALA A 41 6.06 9.85 14.24
N GLY A 42 7.33 9.56 13.94
CA GLY A 42 8.19 8.75 14.82
C GLY A 42 8.20 7.25 14.56
N VAL A 43 7.55 6.75 13.49
CA VAL A 43 7.69 5.34 13.09
C VAL A 43 9.04 5.13 12.39
N PRO A 44 9.87 4.17 12.85
CA PRO A 44 11.14 3.84 12.22
C PRO A 44 10.97 3.44 10.75
N GLY A 45 11.78 4.02 9.87
CA GLY A 45 11.70 3.78 8.42
C GLY A 45 10.90 4.82 7.64
N GLY A 46 10.24 5.76 8.31
CA GLY A 46 9.70 6.98 7.72
C GLY A 46 8.40 6.84 6.94
N PHE A 47 8.07 5.64 6.42
CA PHE A 47 6.80 5.30 5.75
C PHE A 47 6.22 6.40 4.84
N SER A 48 7.10 7.13 4.16
CA SER A 48 6.80 8.46 3.60
C SER A 48 6.73 8.49 2.07
N SER A 49 7.28 7.48 1.40
CA SER A 49 7.26 7.41 -0.07
C SER A 49 6.06 6.60 -0.53
N VAL A 50 5.18 7.19 -1.33
CA VAL A 50 3.97 6.52 -1.83
C VAL A 50 4.35 5.52 -2.92
N ILE A 51 4.04 4.24 -2.69
CA ILE A 51 4.15 3.16 -3.68
C ILE A 51 2.92 3.15 -4.58
N PHE A 52 1.75 3.33 -3.97
CA PHE A 52 0.46 3.23 -4.64
C PHE A 52 -0.59 4.06 -3.91
N ALA A 53 -1.53 4.62 -4.67
CA ALA A 53 -2.71 5.29 -4.14
C ALA A 53 -3.90 5.07 -5.07
N SER A 54 -5.05 4.74 -4.50
CA SER A 54 -6.32 4.67 -5.24
C SER A 54 -7.51 4.89 -4.32
N THR A 55 -8.65 5.21 -4.94
CA THR A 55 -9.91 5.33 -4.22
C THR A 55 -10.72 4.06 -4.45
N PHE A 56 -11.12 3.41 -3.36
CA PHE A 56 -12.02 2.27 -3.39
C PHE A 56 -13.41 2.68 -2.91
N THR A 57 -14.44 2.13 -3.55
CA THR A 57 -15.84 2.36 -3.17
C THR A 57 -16.40 1.18 -2.41
N ALA A 58 -17.67 1.24 -2.00
CA ALA A 58 -18.36 0.13 -1.36
C ALA A 58 -18.41 -1.17 -2.19
N LYS A 59 -18.15 -1.10 -3.52
CA LYS A 59 -18.04 -2.28 -4.38
C LYS A 59 -16.78 -3.11 -4.10
N GLY A 60 -15.82 -2.57 -3.37
CA GLY A 60 -14.50 -3.19 -3.20
C GLY A 60 -13.68 -3.14 -4.49
N GLY A 61 -12.71 -4.02 -4.59
CA GLY A 61 -11.86 -4.12 -5.77
C GLY A 61 -10.58 -4.91 -5.52
N HIS A 62 -9.81 -5.06 -6.58
CA HIS A 62 -8.53 -5.76 -6.59
C HIS A 62 -7.52 -4.92 -7.35
N VAL A 63 -6.29 -4.83 -6.81
CA VAL A 63 -5.20 -4.12 -7.47
C VAL A 63 -3.90 -4.90 -7.29
N LEU A 64 -3.13 -5.00 -8.38
CA LEU A 64 -1.77 -5.51 -8.37
C LEU A 64 -0.79 -4.36 -8.62
N VAL A 65 0.19 -4.22 -7.73
CA VAL A 65 1.27 -3.22 -7.81
C VAL A 65 2.60 -3.94 -7.74
N HIS A 66 3.61 -3.45 -8.45
CA HIS A 66 4.98 -3.96 -8.33
C HIS A 66 5.87 -2.89 -7.71
N HIS A 67 6.69 -3.28 -6.73
CA HIS A 67 7.63 -2.40 -6.06
C HIS A 67 8.83 -3.19 -5.56
N ASP A 68 10.04 -2.74 -5.88
CA ASP A 68 11.31 -3.33 -5.44
C ASP A 68 11.42 -4.85 -5.66
N GLY A 69 10.90 -5.35 -6.78
CA GLY A 69 10.89 -6.78 -7.12
C GLY A 69 9.77 -7.60 -6.49
N ALA A 70 9.03 -7.01 -5.54
CA ALA A 70 7.84 -7.58 -4.95
C ALA A 70 6.58 -7.27 -5.79
N ALA A 71 5.70 -8.25 -5.90
CA ALA A 71 4.32 -8.08 -6.34
C ALA A 71 3.41 -7.95 -5.11
N LEU A 72 2.66 -6.84 -5.07
CA LEU A 72 1.76 -6.42 -4.00
C LEU A 72 0.33 -6.50 -4.51
N ASN A 73 -0.42 -7.48 -4.03
CA ASN A 73 -1.81 -7.70 -4.41
C ASN A 73 -2.74 -7.26 -3.28
N ILE A 74 -3.47 -6.17 -3.50
CA ILE A 74 -4.46 -5.62 -2.57
C ILE A 74 -5.83 -6.13 -2.99
N THR A 75 -6.53 -6.78 -2.07
CA THR A 75 -7.92 -7.21 -2.23
C THR A 75 -8.79 -6.52 -1.19
N VAL A 76 -9.71 -5.69 -1.65
CA VAL A 76 -10.72 -5.02 -0.84
C VAL A 76 -12.06 -5.74 -1.07
N PRO A 77 -12.57 -6.51 -0.10
CA PRO A 77 -13.88 -7.13 -0.22
C PRO A 77 -15.00 -6.09 -0.43
N PRO A 78 -16.07 -6.42 -1.17
CA PRO A 78 -17.27 -5.60 -1.20
C PRO A 78 -17.79 -5.33 0.21
N GLY A 79 -18.30 -4.12 0.47
CA GLY A 79 -18.80 -3.70 1.78
C GLY A 79 -17.71 -3.34 2.80
N SER A 80 -16.42 -3.51 2.49
CA SER A 80 -15.33 -3.11 3.41
C SER A 80 -15.35 -1.63 3.77
N PHE A 81 -15.85 -0.79 2.84
CA PHE A 81 -15.95 0.66 2.99
C PHE A 81 -17.40 1.13 2.83
N LYS A 82 -17.87 1.93 3.79
CA LYS A 82 -19.21 2.55 3.73
C LYS A 82 -19.29 3.71 2.73
N TYR A 83 -18.16 4.38 2.49
CA TYR A 83 -18.04 5.50 1.54
C TYR A 83 -16.78 5.30 0.67
N PRO A 84 -16.58 6.11 -0.38
CA PRO A 84 -15.30 6.11 -1.09
C PRO A 84 -14.15 6.50 -0.15
N TYR A 85 -13.20 5.59 0.05
CA TYR A 85 -12.03 5.77 0.91
C TYR A 85 -10.76 5.79 0.07
N HIS A 86 -9.81 6.63 0.47
CA HIS A 86 -8.48 6.67 -0.12
C HIS A 86 -7.63 5.59 0.55
N VAL A 87 -7.11 4.69 -0.28
CA VAL A 87 -6.20 3.63 0.12
C VAL A 87 -4.86 3.90 -0.50
N ALA A 88 -3.82 3.71 0.28
CA ALA A 88 -2.48 3.81 -0.24
C ALA A 88 -1.50 2.91 0.49
N LEU A 89 -0.42 2.61 -0.23
CA LEU A 89 0.74 1.94 0.29
C LEU A 89 1.91 2.90 0.25
N THR A 90 2.64 2.99 1.35
CA THR A 90 3.90 3.71 1.43
C THR A 90 5.05 2.74 1.65
N SER A 91 6.26 3.07 1.22
CA SER A 91 7.47 2.32 1.50
C SER A 91 8.20 2.91 2.70
N ALA A 92 8.97 2.06 3.38
CA ALA A 92 9.83 2.46 4.48
C ALA A 92 11.26 1.94 4.29
N ASN A 93 12.20 2.66 4.90
CA ASN A 93 13.59 2.24 4.94
C ASN A 93 13.76 1.05 5.91
N THR A 94 13.98 -0.13 5.35
CA THR A 94 14.15 -1.39 6.09
C THR A 94 15.38 -1.39 7.00
N ASN A 95 16.44 -0.65 6.65
CA ASN A 95 17.64 -0.55 7.49
C ASN A 95 17.35 0.14 8.82
N SER A 96 16.47 1.15 8.82
CA SER A 96 16.06 1.86 10.04
C SER A 96 15.23 0.99 10.98
N ILE A 97 14.55 -0.04 10.45
CA ILE A 97 13.73 -0.97 11.24
C ILE A 97 14.61 -1.99 11.98
N ARG A 98 15.75 -2.36 11.40
CA ARG A 98 16.64 -3.39 11.97
C ARG A 98 17.10 -3.08 13.40
N GLY A 99 17.36 -1.81 13.70
CA GLY A 99 17.76 -1.37 15.04
C GLY A 99 16.65 -1.45 16.09
N GLU A 100 15.40 -1.55 15.65
CA GLU A 100 14.18 -1.47 16.46
C GLU A 100 13.53 -2.85 16.70
N LEU A 101 14.10 -3.90 16.08
CA LEU A 101 13.69 -5.28 16.31
C LEU A 101 14.23 -5.76 17.67
N THR A 102 13.33 -6.16 18.55
CA THR A 102 13.63 -6.54 19.94
C THR A 102 13.14 -7.94 20.28
N GLY A 103 13.54 -8.45 21.45
CA GLY A 103 13.13 -9.77 21.93
C GLY A 103 13.54 -10.88 20.98
N ARG A 104 12.57 -11.70 20.54
CA ARG A 104 12.80 -12.85 19.63
C ARG A 104 13.17 -12.44 18.20
N LEU A 105 12.93 -11.19 17.82
CA LEU A 105 13.24 -10.65 16.50
C LEU A 105 14.62 -9.99 16.45
N ARG A 106 15.32 -9.94 17.59
CA ARG A 106 16.60 -9.23 17.68
C ARG A 106 17.65 -9.92 16.80
N GLY A 107 18.18 -9.16 15.85
CA GLY A 107 19.21 -9.64 14.92
C GLY A 107 18.66 -10.14 13.59
N ASP A 108 17.33 -10.26 13.46
CA ASP A 108 16.66 -10.50 12.19
C ASP A 108 16.77 -9.29 11.26
N VAL A 109 16.37 -9.48 10.00
CA VAL A 109 16.52 -8.46 8.95
C VAL A 109 15.15 -8.13 8.37
N ALA A 110 14.78 -6.85 8.39
CA ALA A 110 13.63 -6.39 7.63
C ALA A 110 13.96 -6.46 6.12
N ILE A 111 13.19 -7.24 5.38
CA ILE A 111 13.36 -7.44 3.93
C ILE A 111 12.35 -6.66 3.10
N PHE A 112 11.24 -6.26 3.71
CA PHE A 112 10.22 -5.41 3.12
C PHE A 112 9.54 -4.60 4.22
N ALA A 113 9.14 -3.36 3.95
CA ALA A 113 8.37 -2.56 4.88
C ALA A 113 7.41 -1.63 4.15
N SER A 114 6.14 -1.65 4.58
CA SER A 114 5.11 -0.81 3.98
C SER A 114 4.07 -0.33 4.98
N GLY A 115 3.59 0.89 4.75
CA GLY A 115 2.52 1.51 5.51
C GLY A 115 1.24 1.38 4.70
N PHE A 116 0.21 0.79 5.28
CA PHE A 116 -1.13 0.83 4.73
C PHE A 116 -1.84 2.05 5.30
N VAL A 117 -2.16 3.01 4.44
CA VAL A 117 -2.91 4.20 4.79
C VAL A 117 -4.34 4.03 4.30
N LEU A 118 -5.28 4.26 5.21
CA LEU A 118 -6.71 4.27 4.93
C LEU A 118 -7.30 5.55 5.52
N GLU A 119 -7.76 6.43 4.65
CA GLU A 119 -8.29 7.71 5.10
C GLU A 119 -9.47 8.21 4.26
N ARG A 120 -10.17 9.19 4.85
CA ARG A 120 -11.15 10.00 4.15
C ARG A 120 -11.03 11.44 4.64
N ARG A 121 -10.79 12.36 3.70
CA ARG A 121 -10.64 13.80 4.01
C ARG A 121 -9.58 14.06 5.09
N GLY A 122 -8.46 13.35 5.04
CA GLY A 122 -7.34 13.49 5.99
C GLY A 122 -7.56 12.87 7.37
N HIS A 123 -8.64 12.10 7.58
CA HIS A 123 -8.87 11.37 8.81
C HIS A 123 -8.59 9.88 8.62
N PRO A 124 -7.76 9.24 9.48
CA PRO A 124 -7.51 7.82 9.42
C PRO A 124 -8.79 7.04 9.78
N LEU A 125 -9.02 5.92 9.10
CA LEU A 125 -10.22 5.10 9.27
C LEU A 125 -9.88 3.62 9.45
N GLY A 126 -10.88 2.89 9.94
CA GLY A 126 -10.91 1.43 9.94
C GLY A 126 -11.75 0.87 8.79
N THR A 127 -11.67 -0.44 8.61
CA THR A 127 -12.45 -1.20 7.63
C THR A 127 -13.62 -1.91 8.33
N VAL A 128 -14.74 -2.11 7.63
CA VAL A 128 -15.85 -2.96 8.12
C VAL A 128 -15.50 -4.44 7.95
N HIS A 129 -14.93 -4.77 6.79
CA HIS A 129 -14.35 -6.07 6.50
C HIS A 129 -12.84 -5.92 6.26
N PRO A 130 -12.01 -6.87 6.68
CA PRO A 130 -10.57 -6.73 6.54
C PRO A 130 -10.13 -6.68 5.08
N VAL A 131 -9.18 -5.79 4.78
CA VAL A 131 -8.49 -5.76 3.49
C VAL A 131 -7.37 -6.78 3.53
N THR A 132 -7.17 -7.50 2.43
CA THR A 132 -6.07 -8.47 2.31
C THR A 132 -4.98 -7.91 1.43
N LEU A 133 -3.75 -7.92 1.92
CA LEU A 133 -2.56 -7.63 1.14
C LEU A 133 -1.72 -8.91 1.02
N THR A 134 -1.52 -9.37 -0.21
CA THR A 134 -0.66 -10.52 -0.52
C THR A 134 0.63 -10.01 -1.15
N LEU A 135 1.76 -10.32 -0.52
CA LEU A 135 3.09 -10.04 -1.02
C LEU A 135 3.67 -11.31 -1.62
N SER A 136 4.27 -11.20 -2.80
CA SER A 136 4.97 -12.31 -3.45
C SER A 136 6.18 -11.79 -4.21
N GLY A 137 7.30 -12.51 -4.11
CA GLY A 137 8.59 -12.07 -4.63
C GLY A 137 9.68 -13.07 -4.22
N PRO A 138 10.84 -13.08 -4.91
CA PRO A 138 11.94 -13.99 -4.61
C PRO A 138 12.57 -13.78 -3.21
N GLU A 139 12.40 -12.62 -2.61
CA GLU A 139 12.88 -12.26 -1.29
C GLU A 139 12.09 -12.94 -0.16
N PHE A 140 10.80 -13.23 -0.37
CA PHE A 140 9.93 -13.83 0.64
C PHE A 140 10.09 -15.35 0.71
N LYS A 141 10.20 -15.87 1.93
CA LYS A 141 10.47 -17.27 2.21
C LYS A 141 9.58 -17.78 3.33
N ARG A 142 9.44 -19.11 3.36
CA ARG A 142 8.77 -19.77 4.49
C ARG A 142 9.58 -19.52 5.76
N GLY A 143 8.91 -19.04 6.80
CA GLY A 143 9.55 -18.68 8.08
C GLY A 143 9.75 -17.17 8.26
N ASP A 144 9.53 -16.36 7.22
CA ASP A 144 9.45 -14.91 7.38
C ASP A 144 8.25 -14.53 8.24
N VAL A 145 8.45 -13.52 9.08
CA VAL A 145 7.49 -13.03 10.06
C VAL A 145 7.05 -11.64 9.68
N VAL A 146 5.74 -11.39 9.67
CA VAL A 146 5.23 -10.03 9.55
C VAL A 146 5.10 -9.43 10.92
N VAL A 147 5.58 -8.20 11.06
CA VAL A 147 5.48 -7.42 12.28
C VAL A 147 4.78 -6.12 11.99
N ARG A 148 3.95 -5.66 12.91
CA ARG A 148 3.38 -4.30 12.86
C ARG A 148 4.06 -3.42 13.89
N PHE A 149 4.17 -2.13 13.60
CA PHE A 149 4.56 -1.16 14.60
C PHE A 149 3.36 -0.83 15.50
N PHE A 150 3.50 -1.05 16.80
CA PHE A 150 2.44 -0.81 17.76
C PHE A 150 3.02 -0.35 19.10
N HIS A 151 2.58 0.81 19.59
CA HIS A 151 3.04 1.43 20.84
C HIS A 151 4.58 1.52 20.95
N GLY A 152 5.25 2.01 19.90
CA GLY A 152 6.69 2.27 19.93
C GLY A 152 7.59 1.07 19.64
N ARG A 153 7.03 -0.09 19.26
CA ARG A 153 7.82 -1.30 18.96
C ARG A 153 7.19 -2.15 17.86
N PHE A 154 8.00 -2.98 17.22
CA PHE A 154 7.51 -4.00 16.31
C PHE A 154 7.02 -5.23 17.07
N VAL A 155 5.79 -5.65 16.81
CA VAL A 155 5.17 -6.87 17.36
C VAL A 155 4.72 -7.78 16.23
N PRO A 156 4.84 -9.11 16.36
CA PRO A 156 4.33 -10.04 15.36
C PRO A 156 2.84 -9.79 15.07
N LEU A 157 2.48 -9.82 13.79
CA LEU A 157 1.11 -9.81 13.32
C LEU A 157 0.69 -11.26 13.05
N ASP A 158 -0.54 -11.62 13.38
CA ASP A 158 -1.11 -12.91 12.99
C ASP A 158 -1.07 -13.00 11.46
N THR A 159 -0.19 -13.87 10.96
CA THR A 159 0.11 -13.95 9.54
C THR A 159 0.20 -15.37 9.05
N LEU A 160 -0.21 -15.52 7.79
CA LEU A 160 -0.13 -16.76 7.05
C LEU A 160 0.93 -16.56 5.96
N THR A 161 2.09 -17.17 6.17
CA THR A 161 3.07 -17.37 5.11
C THR A 161 2.72 -18.67 4.38
N MET A 162 2.02 -18.55 3.25
CA MET A 162 1.61 -19.69 2.43
C MET A 162 2.40 -19.70 1.12
N ASN A 163 3.14 -20.79 0.85
CA ASN A 163 3.87 -20.99 -0.41
C ASN A 163 4.80 -19.82 -0.81
N ALA A 164 5.60 -19.32 0.14
CA ALA A 164 6.48 -18.15 -0.05
C ALA A 164 5.74 -16.85 -0.44
N LYS A 165 4.43 -16.80 -0.20
CA LYS A 165 3.65 -15.57 -0.21
C LYS A 165 3.34 -15.18 1.22
N VAL A 166 3.42 -13.89 1.48
CA VAL A 166 3.08 -13.31 2.78
C VAL A 166 1.69 -12.70 2.65
N VAL A 167 0.74 -13.18 3.46
CA VAL A 167 -0.62 -12.66 3.50
C VAL A 167 -0.81 -11.85 4.78
N VAL A 168 -1.18 -10.59 4.61
CA VAL A 168 -1.40 -9.61 5.67
C VAL A 168 -2.87 -9.20 5.67
N THR A 169 -3.52 -9.30 6.83
CA THR A 169 -4.89 -8.85 7.03
C THR A 169 -4.88 -7.49 7.71
N LEU A 170 -5.52 -6.51 7.07
CA LEU A 170 -5.45 -5.10 7.43
C LEU A 170 -6.84 -4.58 7.81
N HIS A 171 -6.96 -4.04 9.02
CA HIS A 171 -8.24 -3.53 9.57
C HIS A 171 -8.34 -2.00 9.56
N GLY A 172 -7.27 -1.32 9.15
CA GLY A 172 -7.14 0.14 9.19
C GLY A 172 -5.68 0.53 9.00
N VAL A 173 -5.34 1.78 9.30
CA VAL A 173 -3.96 2.27 9.18
C VAL A 173 -3.00 1.35 9.93
N THR A 174 -1.99 0.86 9.22
CA THR A 174 -1.06 -0.15 9.74
C THR A 174 0.31 0.03 9.11
N GLU A 175 1.33 0.29 9.92
CA GLU A 175 2.72 0.21 9.52
C GLU A 175 3.25 -1.18 9.82
N PHE A 176 3.74 -1.88 8.79
CA PHE A 176 4.23 -3.24 8.95
C PHE A 176 5.54 -3.48 8.19
N ALA A 177 6.24 -4.52 8.59
CA ALA A 177 7.43 -5.02 7.93
C ALA A 177 7.39 -6.54 7.84
N VAL A 178 8.01 -7.07 6.79
CA VAL A 178 8.34 -8.50 6.69
C VAL A 178 9.78 -8.66 7.13
N VAL A 179 9.99 -9.55 8.09
CA VAL A 179 11.25 -9.78 8.76
C VAL A 179 11.69 -11.21 8.49
N ALA A 180 12.89 -11.35 7.93
CA ALA A 180 13.54 -12.63 7.68
C ALA A 180 14.41 -13.00 8.89
N PRO A 181 14.30 -14.25 9.40
CA PRO A 181 15.15 -14.73 10.48
C PRO A 181 16.63 -14.58 10.16
N LYS A 182 17.44 -14.22 11.16
CA LYS A 182 18.90 -14.25 11.05
C LYS A 182 19.33 -15.67 10.67
N ARG A 183 20.04 -15.79 9.56
CA ARG A 183 20.70 -17.04 9.14
C ARG A 183 22.05 -17.19 9.82
#